data_AF-A0A352PB92-F1
#
_entry.id   AF-A0A352PB92-F1
#
_cell.length_a   1.000
_cell.length_b   1.000
_cell.length_c   1.000
_cell.angle_alpha   90.00
_cell.angle_beta   90.00
_cell.angle_gamma   90.00
#
_symmetry.space_group_name_H-M   'P 1'
#
loop_
_entity.id
_entity.type
_entity.pdbx_description
1 polymer ?
#
loop_
_entity_poly.entity_id
_entity_poly.type
_entity_poly.pdbx_seq_one_letter_code
_entity_poly.pdbx_strand_id
1 'polypeptide(L)'
;MKIVEEKNATPEEKMIQEINTGFYCFKREFLDQFIGEIHLDSVSQEYYLTDLVEIALSHGKKVDALYIKDDSIWHGVNTRSDYARALRKINP
;
A
#
# COMPACT_ATOMS: atom_id res chain seq x y z
N MET A 1 -6.20 0.56 11.78
CA MET A 1 -5.92 1.16 10.45
C MET A 1 -5.65 0.00 9.52
N LYS A 2 -6.24 0.00 8.33
CA LYS A 2 -6.08 -1.04 7.32
C LYS A 2 -5.81 -0.36 5.97
N ILE A 3 -5.02 -0.99 5.11
CA ILE A 3 -4.84 -0.61 3.72
C ILE A 3 -5.73 -1.53 2.90
N VAL A 4 -6.63 -0.97 2.08
CA VAL A 4 -7.57 -1.74 1.28
C VAL A 4 -7.22 -1.57 -0.20
N GLU A 5 -7.02 -2.68 -0.89
CA GLU A 5 -6.71 -2.68 -2.32
C GLU A 5 -7.94 -2.29 -3.16
N GLU A 6 -7.73 -1.65 -4.31
CA GLU A 6 -8.79 -1.11 -5.18
C GLU A 6 -9.86 -2.15 -5.58
N LYS A 7 -9.44 -3.42 -5.74
CA LYS A 7 -10.33 -4.54 -6.07
C LYS A 7 -11.28 -4.89 -4.93
N ASN A 8 -10.90 -4.60 -3.70
CA ASN A 8 -11.58 -5.00 -2.47
C ASN A 8 -12.31 -3.82 -1.83
N ALA A 9 -11.96 -2.59 -2.21
CA ALA A 9 -12.50 -1.37 -1.66
C ALA A 9 -14.00 -1.21 -1.92
N THR A 10 -14.77 -0.90 -0.87
CA THR A 10 -16.18 -0.51 -1.00
C THR A 10 -16.31 0.85 -1.70
N PRO A 11 -17.52 1.22 -2.18
CA PRO A 11 -17.75 2.56 -2.75
C PRO A 11 -17.34 3.69 -1.81
N GLU A 12 -17.52 3.52 -0.50
CA GLU A 12 -17.14 4.50 0.53
C GLU A 12 -15.61 4.57 0.70
N GLU A 13 -14.92 3.44 0.71
CA GLU A 13 -13.46 3.38 0.82
C GLU A 13 -12.78 3.98 -0.43
N LYS A 14 -13.37 3.82 -1.61
CA LYS A 14 -12.89 4.46 -2.86
C LYS A 14 -12.97 5.99 -2.85
N MET A 15 -13.69 6.58 -1.89
CA MET A 15 -13.71 8.03 -1.72
C MET A 15 -12.50 8.56 -0.94
N ILE A 16 -11.72 7.68 -0.29
CA ILE A 16 -10.51 8.05 0.44
C ILE A 16 -9.43 8.47 -0.58
N GLN A 17 -8.86 9.66 -0.37
CA GLN A 17 -7.85 10.23 -1.29
C GLN A 17 -6.41 9.97 -0.84
N GLU A 18 -6.21 9.46 0.37
CA GLU A 18 -4.90 8.99 0.82
C GLU A 18 -4.65 7.59 0.25
N ILE A 19 -3.55 7.44 -0.48
CA ILE A 19 -3.16 6.18 -1.09
C ILE A 19 -1.90 5.62 -0.45
N ASN A 20 -1.82 4.30 -0.38
CA ASN A 20 -0.58 3.61 -0.06
C ASN A 20 0.37 3.67 -1.26
N THR A 21 1.57 4.21 -1.06
CA THR A 21 2.62 4.32 -2.07
C THR A 21 3.40 3.02 -2.29
N GLY A 22 3.19 2.01 -1.45
CA GLY A 22 3.90 0.74 -1.50
C GLY A 22 5.33 0.80 -0.97
N PHE A 23 5.72 1.91 -0.33
CA PHE A 23 7.04 2.09 0.26
C PHE A 23 6.99 1.87 1.77
N TYR A 24 7.78 0.90 2.25
CA TYR A 24 7.78 0.51 3.65
C TYR A 24 9.19 0.35 4.19
N CYS A 25 9.37 0.63 5.48
CA CYS A 25 10.57 0.29 6.22
C CYS A 25 10.15 -0.54 7.43
N PHE A 26 10.64 -1.78 7.49
CA PHE A 26 10.33 -2.71 8.58
C PHE A 26 11.60 -3.02 9.38
N LYS A 27 11.41 -3.27 10.68
CA LYS A 27 12.39 -4.05 11.42
C LYS A 27 12.39 -5.46 10.84
N ARG A 28 13.57 -6.02 10.58
CA ARG A 28 13.68 -7.37 10.01
C ARG A 28 13.00 -8.41 10.90
N GLU A 29 13.17 -8.31 12.21
CA GLU A 29 12.62 -9.27 13.18
C GLU A 29 11.09 -9.29 13.14
N PHE A 30 10.46 -8.14 12.89
CA PHE A 30 9.03 -8.06 12.69
C PHE A 30 8.62 -8.81 11.42
N LEU A 31 9.31 -8.58 10.31
CA LEU A 31 9.00 -9.25 9.04
C LEU A 31 9.15 -10.77 9.16
N ASP A 32 10.28 -11.23 9.70
CA ASP A 32 10.57 -12.66 9.88
C ASP A 32 9.52 -13.34 10.79
N GLN A 33 9.00 -12.63 11.80
CA GLN A 33 8.00 -13.16 12.71
C GLN A 33 6.58 -13.21 12.11
N PHE A 34 6.16 -12.19 11.36
CA PHE A 34 4.75 -11.97 11.03
C PHE A 34 4.39 -12.12 9.55
N ILE A 35 5.37 -12.26 8.63
CA ILE A 35 5.08 -12.43 7.19
C ILE A 35 4.20 -13.64 6.90
N GLY A 36 4.30 -14.70 7.70
CA GLY A 36 3.49 -15.91 7.56
C GLY A 36 2.03 -15.76 8.01
N GLU A 37 1.67 -14.66 8.68
CA GLU A 37 0.28 -14.38 9.08
C GLU A 37 -0.54 -13.74 7.95
N ILE A 38 0.09 -13.35 6.83
CA ILE A 38 -0.66 -12.84 5.67
C ILE A 38 -1.54 -13.96 5.11
N HIS A 39 -2.82 -13.66 4.94
CA HIS A 39 -3.79 -14.59 4.39
C HIS A 39 -3.99 -14.36 2.89
N LEU A 40 -4.40 -15.43 2.20
CA LEU A 40 -4.75 -15.35 0.80
C LEU A 40 -6.05 -14.55 0.67
N ASP A 41 -6.01 -13.45 -0.09
CA ASP A 41 -7.19 -12.65 -0.33
C ASP A 41 -8.22 -13.40 -1.17
N SER A 42 -9.49 -13.29 -0.78
CA SER A 42 -10.57 -14.04 -1.41
C SER A 42 -10.99 -13.47 -2.77
N VAL A 43 -10.76 -12.19 -3.03
CA VAL A 43 -11.17 -11.52 -4.28
C VAL A 43 -10.09 -11.68 -5.34
N SER A 44 -8.85 -11.39 -5.00
CA SER A 44 -7.73 -11.41 -5.94
C SER A 44 -7.01 -12.75 -6.03
N GLN A 45 -7.14 -13.60 -5.01
CA GLN A 45 -6.32 -14.80 -4.84
C GLN A 45 -4.81 -14.47 -4.70
N GLU A 46 -4.48 -13.34 -4.06
CA GLU A 46 -3.11 -12.87 -3.83
C GLU A 46 -2.83 -12.72 -2.32
N TYR A 47 -1.55 -12.75 -1.94
CA TYR A 47 -1.11 -12.38 -0.59
C TYR A 47 -0.69 -10.91 -0.60
N TYR A 48 -1.35 -10.07 0.20
CA TYR A 48 -1.07 -8.65 0.23
C TYR A 48 -0.06 -8.28 1.31
N LEU A 49 1.12 -7.80 0.90
CA LEU A 49 2.13 -7.28 1.83
C LEU A 49 1.58 -6.14 2.70
N THR A 50 0.59 -5.41 2.18
CA THR A 50 -0.08 -4.29 2.86
C THR A 50 -0.82 -4.73 4.13
N ASP A 51 -1.23 -6.01 4.23
CA ASP A 51 -1.87 -6.58 5.43
C ASP A 51 -0.94 -6.58 6.66
N LEU A 52 0.38 -6.51 6.46
CA LEU A 52 1.34 -6.39 7.58
C LEU A 52 1.09 -5.15 8.45
N VAL A 53 0.45 -4.11 7.92
CA VAL A 53 0.09 -2.92 8.70
C VAL A 53 -0.98 -3.25 9.73
N GLU A 54 -2.03 -3.98 9.32
CA GLU A 54 -3.09 -4.41 10.23
C GLU A 54 -2.58 -5.45 11.23
N ILE A 55 -1.76 -6.41 10.76
CA ILE A 55 -1.10 -7.41 11.61
C ILE A 55 -0.19 -6.73 12.65
N ALA A 56 0.60 -5.73 12.27
CA ALA A 56 1.43 -4.98 13.21
C ALA A 56 0.59 -4.36 14.33
N LEU A 57 -0.52 -3.71 13.97
CA LEU A 57 -1.41 -3.05 14.92
C LEU A 57 -2.12 -4.05 15.83
N SER A 58 -2.55 -5.21 15.32
CA SER A 58 -3.20 -6.24 16.12
C SER A 58 -2.26 -6.84 17.18
N HIS A 59 -0.96 -6.91 16.89
CA HIS A 59 0.10 -7.31 17.83
C HIS A 59 0.66 -6.16 18.68
N GLY A 60 0.00 -5.00 18.70
CA GLY A 60 0.39 -3.84 19.50
C GLY A 60 1.75 -3.23 19.12
N LYS A 61 2.22 -3.47 17.89
CA LYS A 61 3.45 -2.84 17.36
C LYS A 61 3.16 -1.40 16.96
N LYS A 62 4.21 -0.58 16.99
CA LYS A 62 4.13 0.80 16.51
C LYS A 62 4.15 0.83 14.99
N VAL A 63 3.22 1.58 14.39
CA VAL A 63 3.19 1.91 12.96
C VAL A 63 3.19 3.43 12.84
N ASP A 64 4.15 3.98 12.11
CA ASP A 64 4.21 5.39 11.75
C ASP A 64 4.04 5.53 10.23
N ALA A 65 3.21 6.48 9.79
CA ALA A 65 3.01 6.80 8.38
C ALA A 65 3.64 8.14 8.04
N LEU A 66 4.33 8.22 6.89
CA LEU A 66 4.84 9.48 6.35
C LEU A 66 3.91 9.96 5.25
N TYR A 67 3.08 10.95 5.58
CA TYR A 67 2.21 11.58 4.60
C TYR A 67 2.99 12.58 3.74
N ILE A 68 2.91 12.41 2.43
CA ILE A 68 3.54 13.27 1.43
C ILE A 68 2.43 14.06 0.73
N LYS A 69 2.47 15.38 0.86
CA LYS A 69 1.50 16.29 0.21
C LYS A 69 1.73 16.47 -1.28
N ASP A 70 2.99 16.40 -1.70
CA ASP A 70 3.39 16.63 -3.09
C ASP A 70 3.24 15.32 -3.88
N ASP A 71 2.16 15.20 -4.65
CA ASP A 71 1.86 14.03 -5.48
C ASP A 71 2.74 13.96 -6.75
N SER A 72 3.62 14.92 -6.97
CA SER A 72 4.59 14.89 -8.07
C SER A 72 5.75 13.93 -7.79
N ILE A 73 6.11 13.73 -6.52
CA ILE A 73 7.30 12.95 -6.14
C ILE A 73 7.08 11.44 -6.13
N TRP A 74 5.82 11.00 -6.21
CA TRP A 74 5.48 9.59 -6.29
C TRP A 74 4.49 9.35 -7.44
N HIS A 75 4.73 8.31 -8.23
CA HIS A 75 3.82 7.91 -9.30
C HIS A 75 3.93 6.40 -9.58
N GLY A 76 2.90 5.64 -9.21
CA GLY A 76 2.79 4.23 -9.56
C GLY A 76 2.58 4.02 -11.07
N VAL A 77 3.25 3.03 -11.66
CA VAL A 77 3.16 2.69 -13.09
C VAL A 77 2.69 1.26 -13.26
N ASN A 78 1.37 1.08 -13.38
CA ASN A 78 0.75 -0.24 -13.53
C ASN A 78 0.25 -0.49 -14.96
N THR A 79 -0.02 0.59 -15.71
CA THR A 79 -0.53 0.53 -17.09
C THR A 79 0.34 1.34 -18.05
N ARG A 80 0.15 1.13 -19.35
CA ARG A 80 0.80 1.97 -20.39
C ARG A 80 0.42 3.44 -20.28
N SER A 81 -0.82 3.72 -19.89
CA SER A 81 -1.31 5.07 -19.65
C SER A 81 -0.59 5.73 -18.46
N ASP A 82 -0.34 4.96 -17.39
CA ASP A 82 0.47 5.43 -16.26
C ASP A 82 1.90 5.74 -16.66
N TYR A 83 2.50 4.88 -17.48
CA TYR A 83 3.86 5.09 -17.99
C TYR A 83 3.95 6.39 -18.80
N ALA A 84 3.03 6.62 -19.73
CA ALA A 84 2.98 7.85 -20.51
C ALA A 84 2.82 9.09 -19.62
N ARG A 85 2.04 8.98 -18.53
CA ARG A 85 1.88 10.05 -17.54
C ARG A 85 3.17 10.28 -16.73
N ALA A 86 3.86 9.23 -16.32
CA ALA A 86 5.15 9.33 -15.63
C ALA A 86 6.21 10.02 -16.51
N LEU A 87 6.27 9.68 -17.80
CA LEU A 87 7.21 10.33 -18.74
C LEU A 87 6.99 11.84 -18.87
N ARG A 88 5.74 12.30 -18.88
CA ARG A 88 5.41 13.73 -18.89
C ARG A 88 5.80 14.44 -17.59
N LYS A 89 5.77 13.75 -16.45
CA LYS A 89 6.21 14.30 -15.16
C LYS A 89 7.74 14.47 -15.10
N ILE A 90 8.49 13.51 -15.64
CA ILE A 90 9.97 13.49 -15.54
C ILE A 90 10.63 14.39 -16.61
N ASN A 91 10.00 14.54 -17.78
CA ASN A 91 10.45 15.42 -18.86
C ASN A 91 9.40 16.52 -19.11
N PRO A 92 9.31 17.53 -18.22
CA PRO A 92 8.29 18.57 -18.30
C PRO A 92 8.47 19.50 -19.51
#